data_AF-A0A6G7PWZ6-F1
#
_entry.id   AF-A0A6G7PWZ6-F1
#
_cell.length_a   1.000
_cell.length_b   1.000
_cell.length_c   1.000
_cell.angle_alpha   90.00
_cell.angle_beta   90.00
_cell.angle_gamma   90.00
#
_symmetry.space_group_name_H-M   'P 1'
#
loop_
_entity.id
_entity.type
_entity.pdbx_description
1 polymer ?
#
loop_
_entity_poly.entity_id
_entity_poly.type
_entity_poly.pdbx_seq_one_letter_code
_entity_poly.pdbx_strand_id
1 'polypeptide(L)'
;MLTHRRRCPFCREKVHPEAVVCPHCQRELDPLKETSPSPWLWILTGLAGLGLGAALAIGFGFLRERRRWLEDRTIRLVRPKE
;
A
#
# COMPACT_ATOMS: atom_id res chain seq x y z
N MET A 1 -17.68 13.89 -17.88
CA MET A 1 -18.32 13.40 -16.64
C MET A 1 -19.14 12.17 -17.00
N LEU A 2 -18.59 10.96 -16.81
CA LEU A 2 -19.35 9.72 -17.03
C LEU A 2 -20.37 9.58 -15.89
N THR A 3 -21.62 9.94 -16.14
CA THR A 3 -22.69 9.76 -15.15
C THR A 3 -22.96 8.27 -14.97
N HIS A 4 -22.38 7.66 -13.93
CA HIS A 4 -22.55 6.25 -13.61
C HIS A 4 -23.95 6.01 -13.04
N ARG A 5 -24.95 5.80 -13.90
CA ARG A 5 -26.35 5.56 -13.46
C ARG A 5 -26.52 4.10 -13.04
N ARG A 6 -27.16 3.88 -11.89
CA ARG A 6 -27.55 2.53 -11.42
C ARG A 6 -29.02 2.27 -11.77
N ARG A 7 -29.44 1.01 -11.87
CA ARG A 7 -30.86 0.66 -12.07
C ARG A 7 -31.56 0.49 -10.73
N CYS A 8 -32.78 0.99 -10.61
CA CYS A 8 -33.62 0.75 -9.45
C CYS A 8 -33.97 -0.76 -9.36
N PRO A 9 -33.79 -1.43 -8.21
CA PRO A 9 -34.15 -2.84 -8.06
C PRO A 9 -35.66 -3.09 -8.12
N PHE A 10 -36.48 -2.05 -7.91
CA PHE A 10 -37.93 -2.16 -7.87
C PHE A 10 -38.59 -1.90 -9.22
N CYS A 11 -38.32 -0.76 -9.85
CA CYS A 11 -38.96 -0.37 -11.12
C CYS A 11 -38.07 -0.52 -12.35
N ARG A 12 -36.80 -0.94 -12.18
CA ARG A 12 -35.80 -1.16 -13.25
C ARG A 12 -35.39 0.08 -14.04
N GLU A 13 -35.91 1.25 -13.68
CA GLU A 13 -35.58 2.51 -14.32
C GLU A 13 -34.17 3.00 -13.92
N LYS A 14 -33.57 3.85 -14.77
CA LYS A 14 -32.23 4.41 -14.52
C LYS A 14 -32.29 5.52 -13.48
N VAL A 15 -31.47 5.41 -12.44
CA VAL A 15 -31.42 6.35 -11.31
C VAL A 15 -29.99 6.82 -11.06
N HIS A 16 -29.84 8.02 -10.48
CA HIS A 16 -28.54 8.51 -10.01
C HIS A 16 -27.94 7.56 -8.96
N PRO A 17 -26.62 7.31 -8.98
CA PRO A 17 -25.98 6.35 -8.06
C PRO A 17 -26.10 6.75 -6.59
N GLU A 18 -26.15 8.05 -6.34
CA GLU A 18 -26.27 8.70 -5.03
C GLU A 18 -27.72 8.96 -4.61
N ALA A 19 -28.70 8.62 -5.46
CA ALA A 19 -30.10 8.86 -5.13
C ALA A 19 -30.53 7.93 -3.98
N VAL A 20 -31.01 8.53 -2.89
CA VAL A 20 -31.59 7.82 -1.74
C VAL A 20 -33.04 7.42 -2.02
N VAL A 21 -33.71 8.05 -2.98
CA VAL A 21 -35.11 7.76 -3.36
C VAL A 21 -35.25 7.73 -4.88
N CYS A 22 -36.07 6.80 -5.39
CA CYS A 22 -36.29 6.63 -6.82
C CYS A 22 -37.26 7.69 -7.35
N PRO A 23 -36.94 8.47 -8.38
CA PRO A 23 -37.88 9.47 -8.92
C PRO A 23 -39.10 8.84 -9.61
N HIS A 24 -39.03 7.56 -9.99
CA HIS A 24 -40.11 6.89 -10.73
C HIS A 24 -41.06 6.12 -9.83
N CYS A 25 -40.54 5.35 -8.87
CA CYS A 25 -41.36 4.54 -7.96
C CYS A 25 -41.39 5.04 -6.52
N GLN A 26 -40.67 6.12 -6.21
CA GLN A 26 -40.62 6.79 -4.91
C GLN A 26 -40.19 5.89 -3.74
N ARG A 27 -39.59 4.72 -4.03
CA ARG A 27 -39.00 3.85 -3.01
C ARG A 27 -37.61 4.31 -2.62
N GLU A 28 -37.27 4.09 -1.36
CA GLU A 28 -35.94 4.29 -0.82
C GLU A 28 -34.95 3.29 -1.44
N LEU A 29 -33.72 3.78 -1.61
CA LEU A 29 -32.61 3.14 -2.29
C LEU A 29 -31.39 3.34 -1.40
N ASP A 30 -30.73 2.24 -1.02
CA ASP A 30 -29.51 2.35 -0.22
C ASP A 30 -28.43 3.10 -1.01
N PRO A 31 -27.85 4.19 -0.49
CA PRO A 31 -26.73 4.83 -1.16
C PRO A 31 -25.61 3.80 -1.34
N LEU A 32 -25.00 3.77 -2.52
CA LEU A 32 -23.82 2.93 -2.74
C LEU A 32 -22.77 3.41 -1.75
N LYS A 33 -22.44 2.56 -0.77
CA LYS A 33 -21.34 2.85 0.15
C LYS A 33 -20.08 2.96 -0.69
N GLU A 34 -19.59 4.18 -0.85
CA GLU A 34 -18.27 4.41 -1.39
C GLU A 34 -17.29 3.64 -0.50
N THR A 35 -16.64 2.64 -1.07
CA THR A 35 -15.58 1.88 -0.40
C THR A 35 -14.37 2.79 -0.26
N SER A 36 -14.43 3.72 0.69
CA SER A 36 -13.30 4.57 1.05
C SER A 36 -12.23 3.67 1.67
N PRO A 37 -11.00 3.64 1.12
CA PRO A 37 -9.94 2.84 1.69
C PRO A 37 -9.70 3.27 3.14
N SER A 38 -9.66 2.30 4.05
CA SER A 38 -9.54 2.60 5.47
C SER A 38 -8.23 3.34 5.76
N PRO A 39 -8.23 4.36 6.63
CA PRO A 39 -7.02 5.13 6.95
C PRO A 39 -5.89 4.26 7.53
N TRP A 40 -6.24 3.13 8.15
CA TRP A 40 -5.30 2.12 8.64
C TRP A 40 -4.41 1.51 7.56
N LEU A 41 -4.92 1.36 6.32
CA LEU A 41 -4.14 0.77 5.23
C LEU A 41 -2.90 1.61 4.90
N TRP A 42 -3.03 2.94 4.95
CA TRP A 42 -1.93 3.88 4.72
C TRP A 42 -0.89 3.85 5.85
N ILE A 43 -1.34 3.69 7.10
CA ILE A 43 -0.44 3.54 8.26
C ILE A 43 0.40 2.27 8.12
N LEU A 44 -0.23 1.15 7.78
CA LEU A 44 0.46 -0.14 7.61
C LEU A 44 1.47 -0.12 6.47
N THR A 45 1.14 0.51 5.33
CA THR A 45 2.08 0.66 4.22
C THR A 45 3.28 1.52 4.60
N GLY A 46 3.06 2.62 5.32
CA GLY A 46 4.15 3.46 5.83
C GLY A 46 5.08 2.71 6.77
N LEU A 47 4.53 1.97 7.74
CA LEU A 47 5.31 1.18 8.70
C LEU A 47 6.10 0.05 8.02
N ALA A 48 5.49 -0.64 7.06
CA ALA A 48 6.16 -1.69 6.30
C ALA A 48 7.36 -1.14 5.51
N GLY A 49 7.19 0.01 4.84
CA GLY A 49 8.27 0.67 4.11
C GLY A 49 9.43 1.08 5.03
N LEU A 50 9.12 1.67 6.19
CA LEU A 50 10.14 2.10 7.15
C LEU A 50 10.89 0.91 7.75
N GLY A 51 10.17 -0.17 8.09
CA GLY A 51 10.78 -1.41 8.57
C GLY A 51 11.73 -2.05 7.56
N LEU A 52 11.30 -2.16 6.29
CA LEU A 52 12.14 -2.70 5.22
C LEU A 52 13.38 -1.83 4.97
N GLY A 53 13.21 -0.50 4.93
CA GLY A 53 14.31 0.44 4.76
C GLY A 53 15.36 0.34 5.88
N ALA A 54 14.91 0.27 7.14
CA ALA A 54 15.78 0.09 8.30
C ALA A 54 16.55 -1.25 8.23
N ALA A 55 15.86 -2.35 7.91
CA ALA A 55 16.48 -3.66 7.78
C ALA A 55 17.57 -3.68 6.69
N LEU A 56 17.30 -3.05 5.53
CA LEU A 56 18.28 -2.92 4.45
C LEU A 56 19.48 -2.06 4.85
N ALA A 57 19.26 -0.93 5.52
CA ALA A 57 20.35 -0.05 5.96
C ALA A 57 21.27 -0.75 6.97
N ILE A 58 20.69 -1.41 7.98
CA ILE A 58 21.43 -2.15 9.00
C ILE A 58 22.18 -3.33 8.34
N GLY A 59 21.50 -4.12 7.52
CA GLY A 59 22.10 -5.25 6.82
C GLY A 59 23.24 -4.84 5.90
N PHE A 60 23.08 -3.75 5.14
CA PHE A 60 24.14 -3.22 4.29
C PHE A 60 25.35 -2.74 5.10
N GLY A 61 25.12 -2.04 6.22
CA GLY A 61 26.18 -1.63 7.14
C GLY A 61 26.98 -2.83 7.67
N PHE A 62 26.28 -3.87 8.13
CA PHE A 62 26.91 -5.09 8.62
C PHE A 62 27.72 -5.81 7.54
N LEU A 63 27.20 -5.95 6.32
CA LEU A 63 27.91 -6.57 5.20
C LEU A 63 29.14 -5.76 4.77
N ARG A 64 29.03 -4.43 4.75
CA ARG A 64 30.14 -3.53 4.42
C ARG A 64 31.27 -3.70 5.41
N GLU A 65 30.94 -3.69 6.70
CA GLU A 65 31.91 -3.92 7.76
C GLU A 65 32.55 -5.30 7.57
N ARG A 66 31.74 -6.36 7.38
CA ARG A 66 32.24 -7.73 7.13
C ARG A 66 33.22 -7.83 5.95
N ARG A 67 33.02 -7.10 4.84
CA ARG A 67 33.99 -7.08 3.73
C ARG A 67 35.34 -6.50 4.16
N ARG A 68 35.32 -5.46 5.00
CA ARG A 68 36.54 -4.84 5.54
C ARG A 68 37.39 -5.84 6.30
N TRP A 69 36.77 -6.65 7.16
CA TRP A 69 37.46 -7.73 7.89
C TRP A 69 38.05 -8.83 6.99
N LEU A 70 37.47 -9.06 5.81
CA LEU A 70 38.02 -10.02 4.85
C LEU A 70 39.23 -9.43 4.13
N GLU A 71 39.17 -8.16 3.74
CA GLU A 71 40.27 -7.46 3.08
C GLU A 71 41.49 -7.32 4.01
N ASP A 72 41.28 -7.00 5.29
CA ASP A 72 42.37 -6.95 6.28
C ASP A 72 43.03 -8.32 6.50
N ARG A 73 42.26 -9.42 6.37
CA ARG A 73 42.80 -10.78 6.46
C ARG A 73 43.60 -11.14 5.21
N THR A 74 43.11 -10.83 4.02
CA THR A 74 43.85 -11.11 2.78
C THR A 74 45.15 -10.31 2.72
N ILE A 75 45.14 -9.04 3.10
CA ILE A 75 46.36 -8.21 3.15
C ILE A 75 47.38 -8.78 4.13
N ARG A 76 46.96 -9.21 5.33
CA ARG A 76 47.86 -9.86 6.30
C ARG A 76 48.40 -11.22 5.86
N LEU A 77 47.67 -11.96 5.04
CA LEU A 77 48.13 -13.23 4.49
C LEU A 77 49.13 -13.02 3.33
N VAL A 78 48.95 -11.96 2.54
CA VAL A 78 49.84 -11.63 1.39
C VAL A 78 51.11 -10.89 1.83
N ARG A 79 51.06 -10.13 2.93
CA ARG A 79 52.23 -9.50 3.57
C ARG A 79 52.58 -10.28 4.84
N PRO A 80 53.29 -11.43 4.74
CA PRO A 80 53.82 -12.08 5.92
C PRO A 80 54.72 -11.08 6.66
N LYS A 81 54.57 -11.06 7.99
CA LYS A 81 55.34 -10.21 8.88
C LYS A 81 56.81 -10.64 8.76
N GLU A 82 57.65 -9.81 8.13
CA GLU A 82 59.12 -9.94 8.16
C GLU A 82 59.66 -9.89 9.59
#